data_AF-A0AAP0P402-F1
#
_entry.id   AF-A0AAP0P402-F1
#
_cell.length_a   1.000
_cell.length_b   1.000
_cell.length_c   1.000
_cell.angle_alpha   90.00
_cell.angle_beta   90.00
_cell.angle_gamma   90.00
#
_symmetry.space_group_name_H-M   'P 1'
#
loop_
_entity.id
_entity.type
_entity.pdbx_description
1 polymer ?
#
loop_
_entity_poly.entity_id
_entity_poly.type
_entity_poly.pdbx_seq_one_letter_code
_entity_poly.pdbx_strand_id
1 'polypeptide(L)'
;MELNRIAESLEHKSILVTGSTGFLAKIFVEKVLRTQPNVKRLFLLLRAADTSLAEHRMQTEIPGDMVVNALIVAAVAHANQPSQFIYQLGSSIGNPLKLGTFLTYLYIFFSKNPWISKGGKPVKVRRGVLLKSEASFYIFNNEKLEDLIKTMNQNEAEVFYCDPKCVGWKNYFTNIHIPGLAKHVLKQPSKKNM
;
A
#
# COMPACT_ATOMS: atom_id res chain seq x y z
N MET A 1 4.94 -26.53 -24.20
CA MET A 1 3.55 -26.30 -24.66
C MET A 1 2.57 -26.40 -23.48
N GLU A 2 2.71 -25.54 -22.46
CA GLU A 2 1.90 -25.62 -21.22
C GLU A 2 1.52 -24.24 -20.64
N LEU A 3 2.20 -23.13 -21.00
CA LEU A 3 1.96 -21.80 -20.41
C LEU A 3 0.60 -21.17 -20.79
N ASN A 4 0.06 -21.45 -21.98
CA ASN A 4 -1.20 -20.83 -22.43
C ASN A 4 -2.46 -21.50 -21.87
N ARG A 5 -2.39 -22.75 -21.39
CA ARG A 5 -3.54 -23.52 -20.90
C ARG A 5 -4.29 -22.79 -19.77
N ILE A 6 -3.54 -22.16 -18.87
CA ILE A 6 -4.11 -21.44 -17.73
C ILE A 6 -4.76 -20.13 -18.19
N ALA A 7 -4.07 -19.33 -19.01
CA ALA A 7 -4.59 -18.06 -19.51
C ALA A 7 -5.84 -18.25 -20.38
N GLU A 8 -5.83 -19.26 -21.26
CA GLU A 8 -6.98 -19.66 -22.08
C GLU A 8 -8.15 -20.16 -21.21
N SER A 9 -7.87 -20.89 -20.12
CA SER A 9 -8.94 -21.37 -19.22
C SER A 9 -9.71 -20.26 -18.51
N LEU A 10 -9.11 -19.06 -18.40
CA LEU A 10 -9.71 -17.87 -17.78
C LEU A 10 -10.51 -17.02 -18.78
N GLU A 11 -10.38 -17.26 -20.09
CA GLU A 11 -11.12 -16.53 -21.11
C GLU A 11 -12.63 -16.69 -20.91
N HIS A 12 -13.35 -15.56 -21.00
CA HIS A 12 -14.80 -15.46 -20.78
C HIS A 12 -15.30 -15.99 -19.43
N LYS A 13 -14.42 -16.22 -18.46
CA LYS A 13 -14.81 -16.60 -17.10
C LYS A 13 -15.23 -15.39 -16.28
N SER A 14 -16.08 -15.63 -15.31
CA SER A 14 -16.36 -14.67 -14.25
C SER A 14 -15.61 -15.10 -12.99
N ILE A 15 -14.87 -14.19 -12.37
CA ILE A 15 -13.99 -14.48 -11.23
C ILE A 15 -14.42 -13.60 -10.06
N LEU A 16 -14.61 -14.20 -8.88
CA LEU A 16 -14.86 -13.50 -7.63
C LEU A 16 -13.58 -13.51 -6.78
N VAL A 17 -13.11 -12.32 -6.40
CA VAL A 17 -11.93 -12.14 -5.55
C VAL A 17 -12.37 -11.61 -4.20
N THR A 18 -12.21 -12.44 -3.16
CA THR A 18 -12.37 -12.02 -1.76
C THR A 18 -11.08 -11.46 -1.20
N GLY A 19 -11.16 -10.54 -0.23
CA GLY A 19 -9.96 -9.92 0.32
C GLY A 19 -9.22 -9.04 -0.69
N SER A 20 -9.96 -8.46 -1.64
CA SER A 20 -9.45 -7.67 -2.77
C SER A 20 -8.60 -6.45 -2.37
N THR A 21 -8.77 -5.93 -1.16
CA THR A 21 -7.94 -4.85 -0.59
C THR A 21 -6.60 -5.34 -0.04
N GLY A 22 -6.37 -6.65 0.04
CA GLY A 22 -5.12 -7.26 0.49
C GLY A 22 -4.04 -7.20 -0.59
N PHE A 23 -2.77 -7.13 -0.17
CA PHE A 23 -1.63 -6.95 -1.08
C PHE A 23 -1.56 -8.00 -2.21
N LEU A 24 -1.65 -9.29 -1.87
CA LEU A 24 -1.61 -10.38 -2.85
C LEU A 24 -2.82 -10.38 -3.79
N ALA A 25 -4.00 -10.01 -3.29
CA ALA A 25 -5.21 -9.97 -4.11
C ALA A 25 -5.12 -8.89 -5.20
N LYS A 26 -4.49 -7.74 -4.89
CA LYS A 26 -4.22 -6.69 -5.89
C LYS A 26 -3.29 -7.20 -7.00
N ILE A 27 -2.19 -7.86 -6.63
CA ILE A 27 -1.25 -8.47 -7.58
C ILE A 27 -1.96 -9.53 -8.43
N PHE A 28 -2.81 -10.36 -7.83
CA PHE A 28 -3.59 -11.36 -8.55
C PHE A 28 -4.54 -10.71 -9.58
N VAL A 29 -5.30 -9.69 -9.16
CA VAL A 29 -6.24 -8.98 -10.04
C VAL A 29 -5.51 -8.38 -11.24
N GLU A 30 -4.40 -7.69 -10.98
CA GLU A 30 -3.57 -7.12 -12.03
C GLU A 30 -3.00 -8.22 -12.96
N LYS A 31 -2.45 -9.30 -12.40
CA LYS A 31 -1.89 -10.42 -13.18
C LYS A 31 -2.93 -11.09 -14.07
N VAL A 32 -4.16 -11.29 -13.57
CA VAL A 32 -5.27 -11.86 -14.35
C VAL A 32 -5.64 -10.94 -15.50
N LEU A 33 -5.85 -9.65 -15.23
CA LEU A 33 -6.25 -8.68 -16.25
C LEU A 33 -5.17 -8.50 -17.34
N ARG A 34 -3.88 -8.55 -16.96
CA ARG A 34 -2.78 -8.46 -17.93
C ARG A 34 -2.59 -9.74 -18.75
N THR A 35 -2.77 -10.90 -18.12
CA THR A 35 -2.49 -12.20 -18.76
C THR A 35 -3.65 -12.65 -19.65
N GLN A 36 -4.88 -12.27 -19.31
CA GLN A 36 -6.08 -12.62 -20.08
C GLN A 36 -7.05 -11.42 -20.09
N PRO A 37 -7.00 -10.55 -21.11
CA PRO A 37 -7.90 -9.38 -21.17
C PRO A 37 -9.37 -9.74 -21.40
N ASN A 38 -9.68 -10.96 -21.89
CA ASN A 38 -11.04 -11.39 -22.24
C ASN A 38 -11.81 -12.04 -21.08
N VAL A 39 -11.42 -11.82 -19.82
CA VAL A 39 -12.24 -12.22 -18.66
C VAL A 39 -13.60 -11.53 -18.74
N LYS A 40 -14.69 -12.29 -18.56
CA LYS A 40 -16.06 -11.76 -18.73
C LYS A 40 -16.43 -10.76 -17.65
N ARG A 41 -16.18 -11.09 -16.39
CA ARG A 41 -16.44 -10.22 -15.23
C ARG A 41 -15.49 -10.52 -14.08
N LEU A 42 -14.99 -9.47 -13.44
CA LEU A 42 -14.22 -9.55 -12.21
C LEU A 42 -15.05 -8.94 -11.08
N PHE A 43 -15.45 -9.74 -10.10
CA PHE A 43 -16.16 -9.28 -8.91
C PHE A 43 -15.16 -9.13 -7.77
N LEU A 44 -15.04 -7.93 -7.21
CA LEU A 44 -14.18 -7.67 -6.05
C LEU A 44 -15.05 -7.50 -4.83
N LEU A 45 -14.88 -8.37 -3.82
CA LEU A 45 -15.65 -8.27 -2.58
C LEU A 45 -14.95 -7.32 -1.61
N LEU A 46 -15.54 -6.13 -1.42
CA LEU A 46 -15.10 -5.15 -0.44
C LEU A 46 -16.04 -5.12 0.76
N ARG A 47 -15.47 -5.14 1.96
CA ARG A 47 -16.25 -4.94 3.19
C ARG A 47 -16.44 -3.46 3.45
N ALA A 48 -17.56 -2.83 3.12
CA ALA A 48 -17.84 -1.43 3.47
C ALA A 48 -19.18 -1.30 4.21
N ALA A 49 -19.43 -0.14 4.83
CA ALA A 49 -20.70 0.11 5.52
C ALA A 49 -21.84 0.40 4.52
N ASP A 50 -21.50 0.98 3.38
CA ASP A 50 -22.41 1.29 2.28
C ASP A 50 -21.65 1.27 0.94
N THR A 51 -22.40 1.41 -0.14
CA THR A 51 -21.88 1.39 -1.51
C THR A 51 -20.92 2.54 -1.80
N SER A 52 -21.19 3.75 -1.30
CA SER A 52 -20.33 4.92 -1.54
C SER A 52 -18.94 4.74 -0.90
N LEU A 53 -18.89 4.18 0.31
CA LEU A 53 -17.65 3.81 0.97
C LEU A 53 -16.98 2.61 0.30
N ALA A 54 -17.74 1.68 -0.28
CA ALA A 54 -17.18 0.59 -1.07
C ALA A 54 -16.48 1.12 -2.32
N GLU A 55 -17.12 2.04 -3.05
CA GLU A 55 -16.56 2.69 -4.25
C GLU A 55 -15.32 3.51 -3.91
N HIS A 56 -15.38 4.33 -2.86
CA HIS A 56 -14.20 5.07 -2.38
C HIS A 56 -13.07 4.11 -2.02
N ARG A 57 -13.33 3.04 -1.26
CA ARG A 57 -12.30 2.06 -0.89
C ARG A 57 -11.78 1.29 -2.10
N MET A 58 -12.60 1.03 -3.10
CA MET A 58 -12.14 0.46 -4.36
C MET A 58 -11.15 1.41 -5.04
N GLN A 59 -11.48 2.69 -5.16
CA GLN A 59 -10.61 3.69 -5.78
C GLN A 59 -9.34 4.00 -4.97
N THR A 60 -9.39 3.94 -3.63
CA THR A 60 -8.27 4.37 -2.77
C THR A 60 -7.47 3.24 -2.15
N GLU A 61 -8.08 2.07 -1.95
CA GLU A 61 -7.40 0.89 -1.37
C GLU A 61 -7.12 -0.20 -2.39
N ILE A 62 -7.83 -0.26 -3.52
CA ILE A 62 -7.50 -1.17 -4.63
C ILE A 62 -6.52 -0.57 -5.66
N PRO A 63 -5.91 0.63 -5.54
CA PRO A 63 -4.67 0.89 -6.24
C PRO A 63 -3.53 0.29 -5.42
N GLY A 64 -3.16 -0.94 -5.80
CA GLY A 64 -1.80 -1.46 -5.58
C GLY A 64 -0.79 -0.82 -6.53
N ASP A 65 -1.24 0.17 -7.31
CA ASP A 65 -0.61 0.65 -8.53
C ASP A 65 0.83 1.03 -8.33
N MET A 66 1.19 1.90 -7.39
CA MET A 66 2.60 2.34 -7.32
C MET A 66 3.58 1.17 -7.08
N VAL A 67 3.25 0.24 -6.18
CA VAL A 67 4.12 -0.91 -5.87
C VAL A 67 4.05 -1.97 -6.96
N VAL A 68 2.85 -2.24 -7.50
CA VAL A 68 2.63 -3.23 -8.56
C VAL A 68 3.22 -2.73 -9.87
N ASN A 69 2.95 -1.49 -10.27
CA ASN A 69 3.58 -0.81 -11.42
C ASN A 69 5.10 -0.79 -11.27
N ALA A 70 5.64 -0.43 -10.10
CA ALA A 70 7.08 -0.48 -9.88
C ALA A 70 7.64 -1.91 -10.07
N LEU A 71 6.95 -2.93 -9.59
CA LEU A 71 7.33 -4.32 -9.78
C LEU A 71 7.30 -4.72 -11.26
N ILE A 72 6.30 -4.25 -12.01
CA ILE A 72 6.16 -4.50 -13.46
C ILE A 72 7.29 -3.84 -14.23
N VAL A 73 7.50 -2.55 -14.00
CA VAL A 73 8.55 -1.76 -14.66
C VAL A 73 9.91 -2.36 -14.34
N ALA A 74 10.18 -2.72 -13.08
CA ALA A 74 11.41 -3.39 -12.69
C ALA A 74 11.56 -4.76 -13.37
N ALA A 75 10.50 -5.57 -13.44
CA ALA A 75 10.55 -6.87 -14.11
C ALA A 75 10.82 -6.75 -15.61
N VAL A 76 10.22 -5.76 -16.29
CA VAL A 76 10.41 -5.50 -17.72
C VAL A 76 11.82 -4.97 -17.98
N ALA A 77 12.29 -3.99 -17.19
CA ALA A 77 13.62 -3.40 -17.34
C ALA A 77 14.75 -4.43 -17.20
N HIS A 78 14.52 -5.49 -16.42
CA HIS A 78 15.51 -6.53 -16.13
C HIS A 78 15.23 -7.86 -16.80
N ALA A 79 14.24 -7.95 -17.69
CA ALA A 79 13.80 -9.22 -18.29
C ALA A 79 14.93 -10.01 -18.98
N ASN A 80 15.96 -9.32 -19.46
CA ASN A 80 17.10 -9.89 -20.19
C ASN A 80 18.45 -9.67 -19.49
N GLN A 81 18.46 -9.34 -18.19
CA GLN A 81 19.69 -9.08 -17.44
C GLN A 81 19.86 -10.10 -16.29
N PRO A 82 21.03 -10.75 -16.14
CA PRO A 82 21.34 -11.55 -14.96
C PRO A 82 21.79 -10.62 -13.83
N SER A 83 20.86 -10.13 -13.02
CA SER A 83 21.19 -9.15 -11.97
C SER A 83 20.18 -9.13 -10.82
N GLN A 84 20.68 -8.87 -9.61
CA GLN A 84 19.88 -8.57 -8.42
C GLN A 84 19.77 -7.05 -8.26
N PHE A 85 18.58 -6.51 -8.52
CA PHE A 85 18.26 -5.10 -8.25
C PHE A 85 17.35 -4.97 -7.03
N ILE A 86 17.65 -3.99 -6.17
CA ILE A 86 16.84 -3.64 -5.01
C ILE A 86 16.31 -2.23 -5.23
N TYR A 87 14.98 -2.11 -5.23
CA TYR A 87 14.25 -0.85 -5.37
C TYR A 87 13.55 -0.48 -4.07
N GLN A 88 13.76 0.76 -3.61
CA GLN A 88 13.08 1.32 -2.44
C GLN A 88 11.80 2.05 -2.90
N LEU A 89 10.63 1.49 -2.56
CA LEU A 89 9.31 1.99 -2.99
C LEU A 89 8.58 2.80 -1.89
N GLY A 90 9.21 3.03 -0.74
CA GLY A 90 8.59 3.66 0.43
C GLY A 90 8.97 5.13 0.62
N SER A 91 9.25 5.51 1.88
CA SER A 91 9.90 6.79 2.18
C SER A 91 11.15 6.97 1.32
N SER A 92 11.37 8.19 0.82
CA SER A 92 12.46 8.50 -0.11
C SER A 92 13.00 9.93 0.04
N ILE A 93 14.00 10.33 -0.76
CA ILE A 93 14.48 11.73 -0.82
C ILE A 93 13.39 12.66 -1.36
N GLY A 94 12.64 12.22 -2.38
CA GLY A 94 11.55 13.00 -2.99
C GLY A 94 10.28 13.09 -2.15
N ASN A 95 10.06 12.16 -1.20
CA ASN A 95 8.92 12.18 -0.27
C ASN A 95 9.29 11.56 1.09
N PRO A 96 10.11 12.24 1.91
CA PRO A 96 10.69 11.65 3.12
C PRO A 96 9.67 11.53 4.26
N LEU A 97 9.49 10.32 4.78
CA LEU A 97 8.82 10.07 6.04
C LEU A 97 9.83 10.22 7.19
N LYS A 98 9.73 11.33 7.92
CA LYS A 98 10.54 11.55 9.11
C LYS A 98 9.95 10.80 10.31
N LEU A 99 10.81 10.19 11.12
CA LEU A 99 10.41 9.50 12.36
C LEU A 99 9.61 10.43 13.30
N GLY A 100 10.04 11.69 13.44
CA GLY A 100 9.31 12.68 14.24
C GLY A 100 7.88 12.95 13.75
N THR A 101 7.66 12.93 12.44
CA THR A 101 6.33 13.08 11.84
C THR A 101 5.47 11.86 12.16
N PHE A 102 6.00 10.64 12.02
CA PHE A 102 5.30 9.42 12.38
C PHE A 102 4.92 9.38 13.87
N LEU A 103 5.87 9.70 14.77
CA LEU A 103 5.60 9.78 16.21
C LEU A 103 4.54 10.84 16.55
N THR A 104 4.51 11.95 15.80
CA THR A 104 3.47 12.97 15.94
C THR A 104 2.09 12.42 15.57
N TYR A 105 1.98 11.65 14.48
CA TYR A 105 0.71 10.99 14.11
C TYR A 105 0.26 9.98 15.16
N LEU A 106 1.17 9.16 15.71
CA LEU A 106 0.87 8.26 16.83
C LEU A 106 0.37 9.02 18.05
N TYR A 107 1.08 10.08 18.45
CA TYR A 107 0.71 10.90 19.60
C TYR A 107 -0.69 11.50 19.45
N ILE A 108 -0.99 12.12 18.30
CA ILE A 108 -2.30 12.71 18.02
C ILE A 108 -3.40 11.64 18.07
N PHE A 109 -3.17 10.49 17.43
CA PHE A 109 -4.15 9.41 17.38
C PHE A 109 -4.47 8.86 18.77
N PHE A 110 -3.47 8.50 19.55
CA PHE A 110 -3.68 7.90 20.89
C PHE A 110 -4.06 8.92 21.96
N SER A 111 -3.83 10.22 21.74
CA SER A 111 -4.39 11.27 22.60
C SER A 111 -5.91 11.38 22.45
N LYS A 112 -6.43 11.14 21.23
CA LYS A 112 -7.88 11.14 20.93
C LYS A 112 -8.56 9.79 21.14
N ASN A 113 -7.77 8.71 21.12
CA ASN A 113 -8.22 7.33 21.27
C ASN A 113 -7.27 6.62 22.26
N PRO A 114 -7.44 6.86 23.58
CA PRO A 114 -6.52 6.33 24.58
C PRO A 114 -6.38 4.82 24.48
N TRP A 115 -5.13 4.34 24.49
CA TRP A 115 -4.84 2.92 24.52
C TRP A 115 -5.29 2.32 25.86
N ILE A 116 -6.16 1.30 25.86
CA ILE A 116 -6.58 0.61 27.08
C ILE A 116 -5.56 -0.48 27.43
N SER A 117 -4.97 -0.36 28.61
CA SER A 117 -4.06 -1.36 29.17
C SER A 117 -4.77 -2.67 29.51
N LYS A 118 -4.01 -3.75 29.75
CA LYS A 118 -4.58 -5.05 30.17
C LYS A 118 -5.45 -4.96 31.44
N GLY A 119 -5.19 -3.98 32.31
CA GLY A 119 -5.97 -3.73 33.53
C GLY A 119 -7.18 -2.81 33.34
N GLY A 120 -7.60 -2.54 32.10
CA GLY A 120 -8.77 -1.70 31.79
C GLY A 120 -8.54 -0.19 31.94
N LYS A 121 -7.34 0.24 32.38
CA LYS A 121 -7.03 1.67 32.56
C LYS A 121 -6.52 2.29 31.25
N PRO A 122 -6.93 3.53 30.91
CA PRO A 122 -6.40 4.25 29.76
C PRO A 122 -4.95 4.66 29.99
N VAL A 123 -4.09 4.39 29.00
CA VAL A 123 -2.69 4.77 28.97
C VAL A 123 -2.59 6.22 28.49
N LYS A 124 -2.10 7.10 29.36
CA LYS A 124 -1.84 8.50 29.01
C LYS A 124 -0.59 8.59 28.15
N VAL A 125 -0.77 8.77 26.85
CA VAL A 125 0.34 8.97 25.92
C VAL A 125 0.93 10.36 26.11
N ARG A 126 2.24 10.43 26.32
CA ARG A 126 2.98 11.69 26.36
C ARG A 126 3.57 11.96 24.99
N ARG A 127 3.73 13.24 24.65
CA ARG A 127 4.52 13.62 23.47
C ARG A 127 5.97 13.22 23.75
N GLY A 128 6.44 12.19 23.07
CA GLY A 128 7.83 11.73 23.20
C GLY A 128 8.78 12.85 22.77
N VAL A 129 9.87 13.02 23.52
CA VAL A 129 11.03 13.79 23.05
C VAL A 129 11.82 12.84 22.16
N LEU A 130 11.91 13.15 20.86
CA LEU A 130 12.79 12.40 19.97
C LEU A 130 14.22 12.81 20.31
N LEU A 131 14.98 11.92 20.94
CA LEU A 131 16.41 12.11 21.13
C LEU A 131 17.05 12.17 19.75
N LYS A 132 17.86 13.21 19.49
CA LYS A 132 18.59 13.34 18.23
C LYS A 132 19.51 12.13 18.08
N SER A 133 19.18 11.27 17.12
CA SER A 133 20.00 10.15 16.68
C SER A 133 20.09 10.19 15.16
N GLU A 134 21.08 9.55 14.55
CA GLU A 134 21.18 9.47 13.10
C GLU A 134 19.91 8.88 12.46
N ALA A 135 19.32 7.87 13.10
CA ALA A 135 18.06 7.27 12.68
C ALA A 135 16.89 8.28 12.62
N SER A 136 16.95 9.37 13.38
CA SER A 136 15.92 10.42 13.39
C SER A 136 15.91 11.29 12.14
N PHE A 137 17.05 11.35 11.43
CA PHE A 137 17.25 12.13 10.22
C PHE A 137 17.52 11.26 8.99
N TYR A 138 17.58 9.94 9.17
CA TYR A 138 17.82 9.00 8.08
C TYR A 138 16.71 9.12 7.03
N ILE A 139 17.12 9.38 5.79
CA ILE A 139 16.26 9.40 4.62
C ILE A 139 16.67 8.21 3.77
N PHE A 140 15.71 7.34 3.45
CA PHE A 140 15.95 6.23 2.55
C PHE A 140 16.24 6.76 1.14
N ASN A 141 17.30 6.25 0.53
CA ASN A 141 17.64 6.57 -0.85
C ASN A 141 16.76 5.74 -1.82
N ASN A 142 16.27 6.37 -2.88
CA ASN A 142 15.48 5.76 -3.95
C ASN A 142 16.05 6.02 -5.37
N GLU A 143 17.30 6.46 -5.50
CA GLU A 143 17.95 6.82 -6.78
C GLU A 143 17.71 5.77 -7.88
N LYS A 144 17.87 4.48 -7.56
CA LYS A 144 17.62 3.39 -8.53
C LYS A 144 16.20 3.43 -9.09
N LEU A 145 15.19 3.71 -8.25
CA LEU A 145 13.81 3.83 -8.70
C LEU A 145 13.62 5.10 -9.54
N GLU A 146 14.24 6.22 -9.16
CA GLU A 146 14.15 7.46 -9.92
C GLU A 146 14.79 7.31 -11.31
N ASP A 147 15.93 6.66 -11.40
CA ASP A 147 16.61 6.40 -12.66
C ASP A 147 15.77 5.46 -13.53
N LEU A 148 15.15 4.44 -12.95
CA LEU A 148 14.20 3.57 -13.66
C LEU A 148 12.98 4.34 -14.17
N ILE A 149 12.42 5.27 -13.39
CA ILE A 149 11.29 6.10 -13.82
C ILE A 149 11.70 6.99 -15.00
N LYS A 150 12.92 7.54 -15.00
CA LYS A 150 13.43 8.39 -16.09
C LYS A 150 13.63 7.66 -17.41
N THR A 151 13.71 6.33 -17.42
CA THR A 151 13.81 5.56 -18.67
C THR A 151 12.45 5.33 -19.34
N MET A 152 11.34 5.57 -18.64
CA MET A 152 10.00 5.39 -19.20
C MET A 152 9.66 6.53 -20.15
N ASN A 153 9.00 6.22 -21.27
CA ASN A 153 8.38 7.25 -22.08
C ASN A 153 7.12 7.82 -21.41
N GLN A 154 6.57 8.90 -21.95
CA GLN A 154 5.43 9.61 -21.35
C GLN A 154 4.21 8.70 -21.13
N ASN A 155 3.86 7.87 -22.12
CA ASN A 155 2.71 6.97 -22.03
C ASN A 155 2.95 5.86 -20.99
N GLU A 156 4.16 5.31 -20.94
CA GLU A 156 4.54 4.32 -19.92
C GLU A 156 4.51 4.92 -18.50
N ALA A 157 5.01 6.14 -18.33
CA ALA A 157 5.01 6.82 -17.04
C ALA A 157 3.59 7.15 -16.54
N GLU A 158 2.65 7.39 -17.46
CA GLU A 158 1.24 7.62 -17.15
C GLU A 158 0.53 6.31 -16.77
N VAL A 159 0.71 5.25 -17.56
CA VAL A 159 0.07 3.94 -17.32
C VAL A 159 0.67 3.21 -16.12
N PHE A 160 2.00 3.26 -15.95
CA PHE A 160 2.74 2.58 -14.90
C PHE A 160 3.31 3.55 -13.86
N TYR A 161 2.50 4.53 -13.46
CA TYR A 161 2.91 5.52 -12.47
C TYR A 161 3.36 4.84 -11.17
N CYS A 162 4.59 5.14 -10.74
CA CYS A 162 5.23 4.52 -9.58
C CYS A 162 6.12 5.47 -8.75
N ASP A 163 5.88 6.78 -8.81
CA ASP A 163 6.63 7.76 -8.02
C ASP A 163 6.13 7.80 -6.55
N PRO A 164 7.01 7.59 -5.55
CA PRO A 164 6.67 7.66 -4.12
C PRO A 164 6.03 8.99 -3.67
N LYS A 165 6.14 10.07 -4.44
CA LYS A 165 5.48 11.35 -4.15
C LYS A 165 3.96 11.26 -4.09
N CYS A 166 3.33 10.24 -4.69
CA CYS A 166 1.89 10.05 -4.54
C CYS A 166 1.47 9.62 -3.13
N VAL A 167 2.42 9.19 -2.28
CA VAL A 167 2.09 8.72 -0.93
C VAL A 167 1.75 9.88 -0.01
N GLY A 168 0.46 10.04 0.26
CA GLY A 168 -0.05 10.98 1.27
C GLY A 168 0.17 10.48 2.69
N TRP A 169 1.37 10.67 3.26
CA TRP A 169 1.77 10.12 4.58
C TRP A 169 0.77 10.40 5.70
N LYS A 170 0.19 11.61 5.75
CA LYS A 170 -0.81 11.97 6.74
C LYS A 170 -2.00 11.02 6.68
N ASN A 171 -2.64 10.92 5.51
CA ASN A 171 -3.80 10.05 5.31
C ASN A 171 -3.44 8.58 5.56
N TYR A 172 -2.31 8.12 5.00
CA TYR A 172 -1.82 6.76 5.19
C TYR A 172 -1.68 6.40 6.68
N PHE A 173 -1.03 7.22 7.49
CA PHE A 173 -0.85 6.91 8.91
C PHE A 173 -2.11 7.14 9.73
N THR A 174 -2.78 8.28 9.58
CA THR A 174 -3.88 8.65 10.49
C THR A 174 -5.14 7.83 10.25
N ASN A 175 -5.41 7.46 9.01
CA ASN A 175 -6.70 6.88 8.62
C ASN A 175 -6.59 5.39 8.27
N ILE A 176 -5.40 4.90 7.87
CA ILE A 176 -5.21 3.52 7.44
C ILE A 176 -4.32 2.75 8.43
N HIS A 177 -3.06 3.15 8.56
CA HIS A 177 -2.02 2.33 9.22
C HIS A 177 -2.14 2.31 10.75
N ILE A 178 -2.22 3.47 11.41
CA ILE A 178 -2.31 3.54 12.89
C ILE A 178 -3.65 2.95 13.40
N PRO A 179 -4.82 3.24 12.80
CA PRO A 179 -6.06 2.56 13.16
C PRO A 179 -5.98 1.04 12.98
N GLY A 180 -5.37 0.58 11.89
CA GLY A 180 -5.13 -0.84 11.63
C GLY A 180 -4.26 -1.49 12.72
N LEU A 181 -3.15 -0.85 13.08
CA LEU A 181 -2.26 -1.26 14.18
C LEU A 181 -3.04 -1.37 15.49
N ALA A 182 -3.79 -0.32 15.86
CA ALA A 182 -4.56 -0.29 17.11
C ALA A 182 -5.59 -1.43 17.18
N LYS A 183 -6.29 -1.68 16.07
CA LYS A 183 -7.33 -2.71 16.00
C LYS A 183 -6.77 -4.13 15.98
N HIS A 184 -5.77 -4.38 15.15
CA HIS A 184 -5.36 -5.75 14.83
C HIS A 184 -4.15 -6.23 15.62
N VAL A 185 -3.24 -5.32 15.98
CA VAL A 185 -2.02 -5.65 16.75
C VAL A 185 -2.25 -5.39 18.23
N LEU A 186 -2.74 -4.18 18.57
CA LEU A 186 -2.99 -3.81 19.97
C LEU A 186 -4.35 -4.28 20.49
N LYS A 187 -5.20 -4.88 19.62
CA LYS A 187 -6.52 -5.43 19.94
C LYS A 187 -7.42 -4.46 20.72
N GLN A 188 -7.42 -3.19 20.34
CA GLN A 188 -8.24 -2.18 21.00
C GLN A 188 -9.74 -2.37 20.73
N PRO A 189 -10.59 -2.25 21.77
CA PRO A 189 -12.03 -2.24 21.58
C PRO A 189 -12.43 -1.06 20.68
N SER A 190 -13.26 -1.32 19.68
CA SER A 190 -13.72 -0.26 18.78
C SER A 190 -14.69 0.66 19.50
N LYS A 191 -14.63 1.97 19.22
CA LYS A 191 -15.56 2.98 19.76
C LYS A 191 -17.05 2.71 19.50
N LYS A 192 -17.44 1.72 18.67
CA LYS A 192 -18.85 1.37 18.44
C LYS A 192 -19.56 0.69 19.62
N ASN A 193 -18.84 0.30 20.69
CA ASN A 193 -19.42 -0.39 21.85
C ASN A 193 -19.35 0.44 23.16
N MET A 194 -19.40 1.77 23.06
CA MET A 194 -19.49 2.66 24.23
C MET A 194 -20.55 3.72 24.01
#